data_AF-A0A5C3PJL8-F1
#
_entry.id   AF-A0A5C3PJL8-F1
#
_cell.length_a   1.000
_cell.length_b   1.000
_cell.length_c   1.000
_cell.angle_alpha   90.00
_cell.angle_beta   90.00
_cell.angle_gamma   90.00
#
_symmetry.space_group_name_H-M   'P 1'
#
loop_
_entity.id
_entity.type
_entity.pdbx_description
1 polymer ?
#
loop_
_entity_poly.entity_id
_entity_poly.type
_entity_poly.pdbx_seq_one_letter_code
_entity_poly.pdbx_strand_id
1 'polypeptide(L)'
;MTPKQAEEELDSVFGATADMIPTMVYRQFPRIPRQSLRRRLVLMSGANGKWLLVLKDNSSKTMLSTKIEQEDVEGVRKLLDLGEQKPMWYRIPS
;
A
#
# COMPACT_ATOMS: atom_id res chain seq x y z
N MET A 1 -11.60 -3.31 -25.86
CA MET A 1 -11.15 -2.32 -24.85
C MET A 1 -10.12 -1.44 -25.52
N THR A 2 -10.37 -0.14 -25.62
CA THR A 2 -9.38 0.82 -26.15
C THR A 2 -8.41 1.22 -25.04
N PRO A 3 -7.21 1.72 -25.37
CA PRO A 3 -6.26 2.21 -24.36
C PRO A 3 -6.87 3.25 -23.42
N LYS A 4 -7.69 4.16 -23.96
CA LYS A 4 -8.41 5.18 -23.19
C LYS A 4 -9.44 4.60 -22.21
N GLN A 5 -10.17 3.56 -22.62
CA GLN A 5 -11.11 2.88 -21.72
C GLN A 5 -10.37 2.14 -20.59
N ALA A 6 -9.18 1.60 -20.87
CA ALA A 6 -8.35 0.99 -19.85
C ALA A 6 -7.81 2.01 -18.85
N GLU A 7 -7.42 3.20 -19.32
CA GLU A 7 -7.00 4.31 -18.44
C GLU A 7 -8.14 4.80 -17.54
N GLU A 8 -9.35 5.01 -18.08
CA GLU A 8 -10.51 5.44 -17.30
C GLU A 8 -10.95 4.40 -16.26
N GLU A 9 -10.87 3.10 -16.59
CA GLU A 9 -11.15 2.02 -15.66
C GLU A 9 -10.08 1.94 -14.56
N LEU A 10 -8.80 2.10 -14.91
CA LEU A 10 -7.70 2.14 -13.96
C LEU A 10 -7.82 3.32 -13.01
N ASP A 11 -8.17 4.52 -13.48
CA ASP A 11 -8.36 5.71 -12.63
C ASP A 11 -9.51 5.53 -11.63
N SER A 12 -10.62 4.93 -12.08
CA SER A 12 -11.77 4.62 -11.23
C SER A 12 -11.42 3.58 -10.15
N VAL A 13 -10.77 2.49 -10.55
CA VAL A 13 -10.30 1.45 -9.64
C VAL A 13 -9.21 2.00 -8.72
N PHE A 14 -8.39 2.94 -9.19
CA PHE A 14 -7.29 3.50 -8.42
C PHE A 14 -7.80 4.23 -7.19
N GLY A 15 -8.78 5.12 -7.36
CA GLY A 15 -9.36 5.88 -6.25
C GLY A 15 -9.96 4.97 -5.17
N ALA A 16 -10.76 3.98 -5.59
CA ALA A 16 -11.38 3.03 -4.65
C ALA A 16 -10.33 2.15 -3.94
N THR A 17 -9.32 1.67 -4.67
CA THR A 17 -8.26 0.81 -4.14
C THR A 17 -7.36 1.55 -3.16
N ALA A 18 -7.02 2.81 -3.48
CA ALA A 18 -6.21 3.70 -2.64
C ALA A 18 -6.86 4.03 -1.29
N ASP A 19 -8.19 3.98 -1.18
CA ASP A 19 -8.89 4.18 0.08
C ASP A 19 -9.23 2.86 0.82
N MET A 20 -9.64 1.82 0.08
CA MET A 20 -10.06 0.54 0.66
C MET A 20 -8.89 -0.25 1.26
N ILE A 21 -7.80 -0.47 0.50
CA ILE A 21 -6.70 -1.34 0.94
C ILE A 21 -6.06 -0.81 2.23
N PRO A 22 -5.67 0.49 2.32
CA PRO A 22 -5.23 1.10 3.57
C PRO A 22 -6.19 0.92 4.76
N THR A 23 -7.50 1.07 4.51
CA THR A 23 -8.51 0.97 5.57
C THR A 23 -8.68 -0.47 6.06
N MET A 24 -8.65 -1.46 5.16
CA MET A 24 -8.70 -2.88 5.51
C MET A 24 -7.48 -3.30 6.33
N VAL A 25 -6.28 -2.92 5.86
CA VAL A 25 -5.02 -3.21 6.57
C VAL A 25 -5.03 -2.59 7.96
N TYR A 26 -5.43 -1.33 8.11
CA TYR A 26 -5.48 -0.67 9.43
C TYR A 26 -6.47 -1.35 10.40
N ARG A 27 -7.63 -1.78 9.92
CA ARG A 27 -8.63 -2.46 10.76
C ARG A 27 -8.10 -3.79 11.31
N GLN A 28 -7.34 -4.53 10.50
CA GLN A 28 -6.78 -5.82 10.89
C GLN A 28 -5.48 -5.68 11.69
N PHE A 29 -4.68 -4.65 11.39
CA PHE A 29 -3.35 -4.43 11.94
C PHE A 29 -3.23 -2.98 12.43
N PRO A 30 -3.83 -2.62 13.58
CA PRO A 30 -3.88 -1.25 14.07
C PRO A 30 -2.51 -0.69 14.48
N ARG A 31 -1.49 -1.55 14.63
CA ARG A 31 -0.08 -1.16 14.82
C ARG A 31 0.50 -0.44 13.60
N ILE A 32 -0.07 -0.66 12.40
CA ILE A 32 0.32 0.02 11.18
C ILE A 32 -0.44 1.35 11.11
N PRO A 33 0.22 2.52 11.06
CA PRO A 33 -0.48 3.80 11.14
C PRO A 33 -1.34 4.07 9.88
N ARG A 34 -2.63 4.35 10.06
CA ARG A 34 -3.55 4.69 8.96
C ARG A 34 -3.08 5.86 8.10
N GLN A 35 -2.43 6.85 8.72
CA GLN A 35 -1.92 8.04 8.04
C GLN A 35 -0.72 7.73 7.12
N SER A 36 0.08 6.70 7.42
CA SER A 36 1.14 6.20 6.54
C SER A 36 0.57 5.59 5.25
N LEU A 37 -0.58 4.92 5.38
CA LEU A 37 -1.16 4.13 4.29
C LEU A 37 -1.95 4.98 3.27
N ARG A 38 -2.66 6.03 3.73
CA ARG A 38 -3.54 6.86 2.86
C ARG A 38 -2.82 7.66 1.77
N ARG A 39 -1.53 7.92 1.91
CA ARG A 39 -0.76 8.74 0.95
C ARG A 39 0.22 7.92 0.11
N ARG A 40 0.26 6.59 0.28
CA ARG A 40 1.39 5.77 -0.17
C ARG A 40 1.01 4.43 -0.78
N LEU A 41 -0.25 4.27 -1.17
CA LEU A 41 -0.56 3.31 -2.22
C LEU A 41 -0.21 3.97 -3.56
N VAL A 42 0.93 3.59 -4.14
CA VAL A 42 1.42 4.17 -5.40
C VAL A 42 1.23 3.15 -6.51
N LEU A 43 0.49 3.51 -7.56
CA LEU A 43 0.46 2.74 -8.79
C LEU A 43 1.78 2.99 -9.53
N MET A 44 2.66 1.99 -9.55
CA MET A 44 3.99 2.08 -10.16
C MET A 44 3.95 1.96 -11.69
N SER A 45 2.91 1.35 -12.25
CA SER A 45 2.80 1.19 -13.70
C SER A 45 1.33 1.11 -14.09
N GLY A 46 0.83 2.13 -14.79
CA GLY A 46 -0.52 2.11 -15.35
C GLY A 46 -0.74 0.96 -16.35
N ALA A 47 0.26 0.66 -17.18
CA ALA A 47 0.16 -0.40 -18.18
C ALA A 47 0.18 -1.83 -17.59
N ASN A 48 0.85 -2.05 -16.44
CA ASN A 48 1.02 -3.37 -15.83
C ASN A 48 0.36 -3.53 -14.45
N GLY A 49 -0.42 -2.54 -13.98
CA GLY A 49 -1.22 -2.62 -12.76
C GLY A 49 -0.45 -2.87 -11.45
N LYS A 50 0.83 -2.51 -11.38
CA LYS A 50 1.66 -2.80 -10.18
C LYS A 50 1.42 -1.77 -9.11
N TRP A 51 1.00 -2.23 -7.94
CA TRP A 51 0.73 -1.40 -6.76
C TRP A 51 1.84 -1.55 -5.72
N LEU A 52 2.30 -0.43 -5.17
CA LEU A 52 3.21 -0.38 -4.04
C LEU A 52 2.44 0.06 -2.80
N LEU A 53 2.37 -0.79 -1.78
CA LEU A 53 1.84 -0.45 -0.48
C LEU A 53 2.98 -0.25 0.52
N VAL A 54 3.04 0.93 1.13
CA VAL A 54 4.10 1.29 2.07
C VAL A 54 3.57 1.20 3.50
N LEU A 55 4.10 0.27 4.29
CA LEU A 55 3.65 0.04 5.68
C LEU A 55 4.32 0.97 6.70
N LYS A 56 5.59 1.35 6.46
CA LYS A 56 6.35 2.22 7.35
C LYS A 56 6.65 3.57 6.70
N ASP A 57 6.44 4.62 7.48
CA ASP A 57 6.82 5.98 7.14
C ASP A 57 7.94 6.47 8.06
N ASN A 58 8.93 7.18 7.52
CA ASN A 58 9.98 7.84 8.28
C ASN A 58 9.88 9.38 8.21
N SER A 59 8.79 9.95 7.68
CA SER A 59 8.64 11.40 7.48
C SER A 59 8.31 12.17 8.76
N SER A 60 8.02 11.50 9.87
CA SER A 60 7.82 12.13 11.17
C SER A 60 8.40 11.28 12.30
N LYS A 61 8.77 11.92 13.42
CA LYS A 61 9.36 11.26 14.59
C LYS A 61 8.47 10.14 15.14
N THR A 62 7.15 10.35 15.16
CA THR A 62 6.16 9.37 15.61
C THR A 62 6.11 8.14 14.71
N MET A 63 6.24 8.34 13.40
CA MET A 63 6.24 7.23 12.43
C MET A 63 7.57 6.47 12.44
N LEU A 64 8.69 7.19 12.61
CA LEU A 64 10.03 6.62 12.82
C LEU A 64 10.06 5.63 14.01
N SER A 65 9.44 6.02 15.13
CA SER A 65 9.37 5.22 16.36
C SER A 65 8.29 4.13 16.31
N THR A 66 7.44 4.09 15.28
CA THR A 66 6.43 3.04 15.16
C THR A 66 7.13 1.72 14.86
N LYS A 67 6.96 0.76 15.78
CA LYS A 67 7.45 -0.60 15.62
C LYS A 67 6.40 -1.41 14.86
N ILE A 68 6.77 -1.86 13.66
CA ILE A 68 5.98 -2.81 12.88
C ILE A 68 6.65 -4.16 13.09
N GLU A 69 5.91 -5.12 13.65
CA GLU A 69 6.44 -6.45 13.88
C GLU A 69 6.41 -7.27 12.58
N GLN A 70 7.26 -8.28 12.50
CA GLN A 70 7.28 -9.19 11.35
C GLN A 70 5.91 -9.88 11.14
N GLU A 71 5.17 -10.12 12.22
CA GLU A 71 3.81 -10.64 12.19
C GLU A 71 2.83 -9.72 11.47
N ASP A 72 2.95 -8.40 11.63
CA ASP A 72 2.09 -7.43 10.94
C ASP A 72 2.39 -7.46 9.44
N VAL A 73 3.66 -7.57 9.06
CA VAL A 73 4.09 -7.64 7.67
C VAL A 73 3.61 -8.93 6.99
N GLU A 74 3.79 -10.08 7.64
CA GLU A 74 3.29 -11.36 7.15
C GLU A 74 1.75 -11.41 7.13
N GLY A 75 1.11 -10.79 8.12
CA GLY A 75 -0.34 -10.66 8.18
C GLY A 75 -0.90 -9.86 7.02
N VAL A 76 -0.28 -8.73 6.68
CA VAL A 76 -0.66 -7.93 5.49
C VAL A 76 -0.44 -8.72 4.20
N ARG A 77 0.70 -9.43 4.07
CA ARG A 77 0.98 -10.26 2.89
C ARG A 77 -0.12 -11.30 2.65
N LYS A 78 -0.55 -11.97 3.72
CA LYS A 78 -1.64 -12.96 3.68
C LYS A 78 -2.99 -12.30 3.40
N LEU A 79 -3.30 -11.17 4.04
CA LEU A 79 -4.56 -10.46 3.85
C LEU A 79 -4.78 -10.03 2.39
N LEU A 80 -3.70 -9.61 1.71
CA LEU A 80 -3.73 -9.14 0.33
C LEU A 80 -3.42 -10.23 -0.70
N ASP A 81 -3.29 -11.49 -0.26
CA ASP A 81 -2.97 -12.65 -1.09
C ASP A 81 -1.78 -12.42 -2.07
N LEU A 82 -0.71 -11.80 -1.57
CA LEU A 82 0.42 -11.40 -2.41
C LEU A 82 1.34 -12.57 -2.82
N GLY A 83 0.98 -13.81 -2.49
CA GLY A 83 1.79 -15.00 -2.75
C GLY A 83 3.19 -14.92 -2.12
N GLU A 84 4.21 -15.35 -2.85
CA GLU A 84 5.62 -15.35 -2.39
C GLU A 84 6.31 -13.98 -2.44
N GLN A 85 5.57 -12.90 -2.72
CA GLN A 85 6.14 -11.56 -2.72
C GLN A 85 6.75 -11.23 -1.36
N LYS A 86 8.06 -10.95 -1.36
CA LYS A 86 8.75 -10.53 -0.16
C LYS A 86 8.58 -9.03 0.04
N PRO A 87 8.30 -8.58 1.27
CA PRO A 87 8.34 -7.16 1.62
C PRO A 87 9.72 -6.60 1.26
N MET A 88 9.74 -5.54 0.47
CA MET A 88 10.96 -4.84 0.09
C MET A 88 11.01 -3.48 0.78
N TRP A 89 12.20 -3.13 1.25
CA TRP A 89 12.47 -1.79 1.77
C TRP A 89 12.78 -0.87 0.60
N TYR A 90 11.86 0.04 0.29
CA TYR A 90 12.08 1.09 -0.71
C TYR A 90 12.41 2.41 -0.04
N ARG A 91 13.50 3.05 -0.47
CA ARG A 91 13.77 4.44 -0.11
C ARG A 91 12.90 5.32 -1.00
N ILE A 92 11.88 5.94 -0.42
CA ILE A 92 11.11 6.98 -1.10
C ILE A 92 11.93 8.28 -0.98
N PRO A 93 12.36 8.89 -2.10
CA PRO A 93 13.01 10.20 -2.06
C PRO A 93 12.06 11.22 -1.44
N SER A 94 12.58 11.99 -0.47
CA SER A 94 11.92 13.14 0.14
C SER A 94 11.86 14.32 -0.81
#